data_AF-A0A924Z5H0-F1
#
_entry.id   AF-A0A924Z5H0-F1
#
_cell.length_a   1.000
_cell.length_b   1.000
_cell.length_c   1.000
_cell.angle_alpha   90.00
_cell.angle_beta   90.00
_cell.angle_gamma   90.00
#
_symmetry.space_group_name_H-M   'P 1'
#
loop_
_entity.id
_entity.type
_entity.pdbx_description
1 polymer ?
#
loop_
_entity_poly.entity_id
_entity_poly.type
_entity_poly.pdbx_seq_one_letter_code
_entity_poly.pdbx_strand_id
1 'polypeptide(L)'
;MSKENITFRLDSEKREALDQLAAGVDRDRSYLINEAITLYLEMHQWQIEEIHHGIAEADAGDFAPEEEVSAAFARLTHGKAR
;
A
#
# COMPACT_ATOMS: atom_id res chain seq x y z
N MET A 1 9.99 22.43 -2.11
CA MET A 1 9.19 21.91 -0.99
C MET A 1 9.89 22.30 0.30
N SER A 2 9.17 22.91 1.25
CA SER A 2 9.69 23.18 2.60
C SER A 2 9.81 21.88 3.39
N LYS A 3 10.87 21.75 4.19
CA LYS A 3 10.98 20.64 5.15
C LYS A 3 10.21 21.03 6.41
N GLU A 4 9.38 20.12 6.89
CA GLU A 4 8.61 20.28 8.13
C GLU A 4 9.12 19.29 9.19
N ASN A 5 9.13 19.72 10.45
CA ASN A 5 9.55 18.88 11.57
C ASN A 5 8.33 18.24 12.21
N ILE A 6 8.32 16.90 12.27
CA ILE A 6 7.28 16.11 12.93
C ILE A 6 7.93 15.36 14.09
N THR A 7 7.32 15.48 15.28
CA THR A 7 7.72 14.73 16.47
C THR A 7 6.72 13.59 16.69
N PHE A 8 7.21 12.36 16.80
CA PHE A 8 6.40 11.19 17.10
C PHE A 8 7.05 10.32 18.17
N ARG A 9 6.25 9.46 18.79
CA ARG A 9 6.72 8.49 19.79
C ARG A 9 7.11 7.19 19.09
N LEU A 10 8.23 6.63 19.49
CA LEU A 10 8.74 5.36 19.01
C LEU A 10 9.25 4.54 20.19
N ASP A 11 8.96 3.25 20.21
CA ASP A 11 9.51 2.33 21.20
C ASP A 11 11.04 2.34 21.15
N SER A 12 11.70 2.24 22.31
CA SER A 12 13.17 2.31 22.38
C SER A 12 13.85 1.23 21.54
N GLU A 13 13.29 0.03 21.48
CA GLU A 13 13.78 -1.08 20.67
C GLU A 13 13.76 -0.75 19.17
N LYS A 14 12.68 -0.16 18.66
CA LYS A 14 12.59 0.26 17.25
C LYS A 14 13.56 1.40 16.93
N ARG A 15 13.78 2.32 17.88
CA ARG A 15 14.77 3.39 17.74
C ARG A 15 16.18 2.82 17.58
N GLU A 16 16.54 1.84 18.40
CA GLU A 16 17.84 1.16 18.35
C GLU A 16 18.02 0.36 17.07
N ALA A 17 16.98 -0.36 16.61
CA ALA A 17 17.01 -1.06 15.34
C ALA A 17 17.24 -0.10 14.15
N LEU A 18 16.59 1.08 14.16
CA LEU A 18 16.82 2.11 13.16
C LEU A 18 18.25 2.67 13.21
N ASP A 19 18.81 2.89 14.41
CA ASP A 19 20.20 3.36 14.57
C ASP A 19 21.19 2.36 13.94
N GLN A 20 21.01 1.06 14.21
CA GLN A 20 21.86 0.00 13.67
C GLN A 20 21.74 -0.12 12.14
N LEU A 21 20.52 -0.07 11.62
CA LEU A 21 20.27 -0.12 10.19
C LEU A 21 20.91 1.09 9.48
N ALA A 22 20.72 2.29 10.02
CA ALA A 22 21.26 3.53 9.47
C ALA A 22 22.80 3.49 9.38
N ALA A 23 23.45 3.00 10.44
CA ALA A 23 24.90 2.78 10.45
C ALA A 23 25.36 1.78 9.38
N GLY A 24 24.60 0.69 9.16
CA GLY A 24 24.90 -0.33 8.16
C GLY A 24 24.78 0.15 6.71
N VAL A 25 23.94 1.15 6.45
CA VAL A 25 23.72 1.70 5.09
C VAL A 25 24.38 3.08 4.87
N ASP A 26 25.18 3.55 5.82
CA ASP A 26 25.82 4.87 5.81
C ASP A 26 24.81 6.03 5.59
N ARG A 27 23.72 6.01 6.34
CA ARG A 27 22.66 7.04 6.32
C ARG A 27 22.29 7.47 7.73
N ASP A 28 21.56 8.57 7.83
CA ASP A 28 20.95 8.99 9.09
C ASP A 28 19.55 8.37 9.25
N ARG A 29 19.01 8.44 10.48
CA ARG A 29 17.65 7.97 10.79
C ARG A 29 16.59 8.71 9.99
N SER A 30 16.78 10.00 9.74
CA SER A 30 15.80 10.81 9.01
C SER A 30 15.61 10.31 7.59
N TYR A 31 16.68 9.89 6.91
CA TYR A 31 16.62 9.25 5.61
C TYR A 31 15.74 8.00 5.64
N LEU A 32 16.02 7.06 6.55
CA LEU A 32 15.25 5.81 6.66
C LEU A 32 13.77 6.07 7.02
N ILE A 33 13.50 7.04 7.90
CA ILE A 33 12.12 7.39 8.27
C ILE A 33 11.38 7.98 7.08
N ASN A 34 12.00 8.86 6.29
CA ASN A 34 11.38 9.42 5.10
C ASN A 34 11.13 8.36 4.03
N GLU A 35 12.08 7.43 3.84
CA GLU A 35 11.94 6.31 2.91
C GLU A 35 10.77 5.40 3.31
N ALA A 36 10.70 5.02 4.60
CA ALA A 36 9.61 4.21 5.12
C ALA A 36 8.23 4.90 4.98
N ILE A 37 8.16 6.20 5.24
CA ILE A 37 6.93 6.99 5.05
C ILE A 37 6.54 7.03 3.57
N THR A 38 7.51 7.24 2.67
CA THR A 38 7.27 7.28 1.22
C THR A 38 6.67 5.95 0.75
N LEU A 39 7.31 4.84 1.10
CA LEU A 39 6.82 3.50 0.74
C LEU A 39 5.43 3.22 1.32
N TYR A 40 5.17 3.64 2.56
CA TYR A 40 3.86 3.46 3.18
C TYR A 40 2.78 4.28 2.47
N LEU A 41 3.05 5.53 2.13
CA LEU A 41 2.12 6.39 1.40
C LEU A 41 1.86 5.85 0.00
N GLU A 42 2.89 5.49 -0.74
CA GLU A 42 2.75 4.90 -2.09
C GLU A 42 1.90 3.63 -2.04
N MET A 43 2.17 2.74 -1.09
CA MET A 43 1.42 1.49 -0.92
C MET A 43 -0.06 1.70 -0.61
N HIS A 44 -0.44 2.79 0.06
CA HIS A 44 -1.85 3.04 0.40
C HIS A 44 -2.56 3.96 -0.58
N GLN A 45 -1.83 4.86 -1.23
CA GLN A 45 -2.43 5.84 -2.13
C GLN A 45 -3.08 5.16 -3.33
N TRP A 46 -2.39 4.20 -3.98
CA TRP A 46 -2.98 3.46 -5.11
C TRP A 46 -4.26 2.73 -4.67
N GLN A 47 -4.27 2.15 -3.47
CA GLN A 47 -5.42 1.41 -2.97
C GLN A 47 -6.62 2.33 -2.75
N ILE A 48 -6.39 3.51 -2.17
CA ILE A 48 -7.45 4.50 -1.95
C ILE A 48 -7.98 5.01 -3.29
N GLU A 49 -7.09 5.29 -4.24
CA GLU A 49 -7.46 5.75 -5.58
C GLU A 49 -8.32 4.70 -6.32
N GLU A 50 -7.91 3.43 -6.31
CA GLU A 50 -8.66 2.33 -6.93
C GLU A 50 -10.02 2.10 -6.26
N ILE A 51 -10.11 2.23 -4.93
CA ILE A 51 -11.40 2.13 -4.22
C ILE A 51 -12.34 3.24 -4.69
N HIS A 52 -11.87 4.48 -4.78
CA HIS A 52 -12.70 5.58 -5.25
C HIS A 52 -13.09 5.41 -6.73
N HIS A 53 -12.20 4.88 -7.56
CA HIS A 53 -12.50 4.58 -8.95
C HIS A 53 -13.62 3.53 -9.06
N GLY A 54 -13.48 2.39 -8.37
CA GLY A 54 -14.49 1.33 -8.39
C GLY A 54 -15.86 1.76 -7.84
N ILE A 55 -15.88 2.68 -6.84
CA ILE A 55 -17.13 3.29 -6.38
C ILE A 55 -17.76 4.14 -7.50
N ALA A 56 -16.97 4.94 -8.21
CA ALA A 56 -17.48 5.77 -9.29
C ALA A 56 -18.00 4.93 -10.48
N GLU A 57 -17.33 3.84 -10.85
CA GLU A 57 -17.80 2.87 -11.85
C GLU A 57 -19.12 2.22 -11.42
N ALA A 58 -19.22 1.80 -10.17
CA ALA A 58 -20.43 1.22 -9.60
C ALA A 58 -21.61 2.21 -9.59
N ASP A 59 -21.37 3.46 -9.20
CA ASP A 59 -22.36 4.54 -9.22
C ASP A 59 -22.81 4.88 -10.66
N ALA A 60 -21.91 4.72 -11.65
CA ALA A 60 -22.22 4.85 -13.07
C ALA A 60 -22.93 3.61 -13.66
N GLY A 61 -23.04 2.52 -12.91
CA GLY A 61 -23.62 1.25 -13.36
C GLY A 61 -22.71 0.48 -14.32
N ASP A 62 -21.41 0.76 -14.33
CA ASP A 62 -20.41 0.11 -15.18
C ASP A 62 -20.02 -1.26 -14.62
N PHE A 63 -20.97 -2.19 -14.67
CA PHE A 63 -20.79 -3.58 -14.27
C PHE A 63 -20.74 -4.50 -15.48
N ALA A 64 -19.91 -5.53 -15.40
CA ALA A 64 -19.90 -6.60 -16.39
C ALA A 64 -21.25 -7.35 -16.40
N PRO A 65 -21.71 -7.83 -17.56
CA PRO A 65 -22.88 -8.69 -17.66
C PRO A 65 -22.72 -10.00 -16.88
N GLU A 66 -23.84 -10.55 -16.41
CA GLU A 66 -23.90 -11.80 -15.63
C GLU A 66 -23.21 -12.97 -16.34
N GLU A 67 -23.35 -13.05 -17.67
CA GLU A 67 -22.74 -14.10 -18.49
C GLU A 67 -21.21 -14.05 -18.46
N GLU A 68 -20.65 -12.84 -18.48
CA GLU A 68 -19.19 -12.62 -18.41
C GLU A 68 -18.66 -12.98 -17.03
N VAL A 69 -19.39 -12.57 -15.98
CA VAL A 69 -19.07 -12.90 -14.59
C VAL A 69 -19.08 -14.42 -14.38
N SER A 70 -20.14 -15.11 -14.86
CA SER A 70 -20.26 -16.56 -14.78
C SER A 70 -19.12 -17.30 -15.51
N ALA A 71 -18.77 -16.84 -16.72
CA ALA A 71 -17.65 -17.39 -17.48
C ALA A 71 -16.30 -17.21 -16.76
N ALA A 72 -16.08 -16.05 -16.12
CA ALA A 72 -14.89 -15.77 -15.33
C ALA A 72 -14.77 -16.69 -14.12
N PHE A 73 -15.86 -16.86 -13.36
CA PHE A 73 -15.90 -17.78 -12.22
C PHE A 73 -15.67 -19.22 -12.64
N ALA A 74 -16.29 -19.69 -13.73
CA ALA A 74 -16.04 -21.03 -14.25
C ALA A 74 -14.54 -21.21 -14.54
N ARG A 75 -13.92 -20.33 -15.31
CA ARG A 75 -12.49 -20.41 -15.64
C ARG A 75 -11.58 -20.44 -14.41
N LEU A 76 -11.84 -19.61 -13.40
CA LEU A 76 -10.95 -19.43 -12.24
C LEU A 76 -11.16 -20.48 -11.13
N THR A 77 -12.33 -21.10 -11.06
CA THR A 77 -12.67 -22.09 -10.02
C THR A 77 -12.54 -23.54 -10.48
N HIS A 78 -12.48 -23.80 -11.80
CA HIS A 78 -12.36 -25.15 -12.35
C HIS A 78 -10.98 -25.81 -12.16
N GLY A 79 -10.02 -25.13 -11.49
CA GLY A 79 -8.73 -25.70 -11.07
C GLY A 79 -8.69 -26.26 -9.63
N LYS A 80 -9.81 -26.29 -8.90
CA LYS A 80 -9.90 -26.83 -7.53
C LYS A 80 -10.72 -28.12 -7.41
N ALA A 81 -10.78 -28.92 -8.47
CA ALA A 81 -11.20 -30.32 -8.38
C ALA A 81 -9.95 -31.22 -8.46
N ARG A 82 -9.37 -31.50 -7.27
CA ARG A 82 -8.17 -32.31 -6.94
C ARG A 82 -6.83 -31.59 -6.94
#